data_AF-A0A4P5T574-F1
#
_entry.id   AF-A0A4P5T574-F1
#
_cell.length_a   1.000
_cell.length_b   1.000
_cell.length_c   1.000
_cell.angle_alpha   90.00
_cell.angle_beta   90.00
_cell.angle_gamma   90.00
#
_symmetry.space_group_name_H-M   'P 1'
#
loop_
_entity.id
_entity.type
_entity.pdbx_description
1 polymer ?
#
loop_
_entity_poly.entity_id
_entity_poly.type
_entity_poly.pdbx_seq_one_letter_code
_entity_poly.pdbx_strand_id
1 'polypeptide(L)'
;MKLREWYGFYVGAIFSGIIGVGFYPLMGSRVWCRFGCPMAAILGIQQRFFSRFRITVNGGQCISCGNCSTYCEMGIDVRSYAQKGENIVRSSCVGCGICAEVCPRGVLKLENGPLFVEDGKIKF
;
A
#
# COMPACT_ATOMS: atom_id res chain seq x y z
N MET A 1 -54.39 -2.35 -5.34
CA MET A 1 -53.21 -3.19 -5.62
C MET A 1 -51.96 -2.30 -5.75
N LYS A 2 -51.54 -1.63 -4.67
CA LYS A 2 -50.34 -0.77 -4.61
C LYS A 2 -49.74 -0.78 -3.20
N LEU A 3 -50.59 -0.95 -2.19
CA LEU A 3 -50.19 -0.98 -0.77
C LEU A 3 -49.27 -2.16 -0.42
N ARG A 4 -49.51 -3.37 -0.97
CA ARG A 4 -48.70 -4.56 -0.66
C ARG A 4 -47.30 -4.52 -1.29
N GLU A 5 -47.17 -3.95 -2.49
CA GLU A 5 -45.85 -3.72 -3.12
C GLU A 5 -45.07 -2.64 -2.39
N TRP A 6 -45.72 -1.52 -2.05
CA TRP A 6 -45.04 -0.43 -1.33
C TRP A 6 -44.60 -0.84 0.07
N TYR A 7 -45.44 -1.62 0.77
CA TYR A 7 -45.09 -2.20 2.06
C TYR A 7 -43.93 -3.20 1.95
N GLY A 8 -43.93 -4.05 0.91
CA GLY A 8 -42.83 -4.98 0.66
C GLY A 8 -41.49 -4.28 0.39
N PHE A 9 -41.50 -3.21 -0.41
CA PHE A 9 -40.31 -2.40 -0.68
C PHE A 9 -39.81 -1.67 0.58
N TYR A 10 -40.73 -1.09 1.36
CA TYR A 10 -40.39 -0.38 2.60
C TYR A 10 -39.79 -1.32 3.66
N VAL A 11 -40.42 -2.49 3.87
CA VAL A 11 -39.93 -3.51 4.80
C VAL A 11 -38.59 -4.08 4.30
N GLY A 12 -38.46 -4.37 3.01
CA GLY A 12 -37.21 -4.84 2.41
C GLY A 12 -36.05 -3.84 2.57
N ALA A 13 -36.31 -2.55 2.34
CA ALA A 13 -35.34 -1.48 2.54
C ALA A 13 -34.91 -1.38 4.01
N ILE A 14 -35.84 -1.45 4.96
CA ILE A 14 -35.54 -1.42 6.40
C ILE A 14 -34.72 -2.63 6.82
N PHE A 15 -35.09 -3.85 6.41
CA PHE A 15 -34.32 -5.05 6.77
C PHE A 15 -32.92 -5.05 6.13
N SER A 16 -32.79 -4.64 4.86
CA SER A 16 -31.47 -4.49 4.23
C SER A 16 -30.62 -3.41 4.88
N GLY A 17 -31.25 -2.32 5.35
CA GLY A 17 -30.59 -1.22 6.04
C GLY A 17 -30.12 -1.62 7.44
N ILE A 18 -30.97 -2.27 8.24
CA ILE A 18 -30.63 -2.71 9.59
C ILE A 18 -29.60 -3.84 9.56
N ILE A 19 -29.72 -4.80 8.64
CA ILE A 19 -28.72 -5.87 8.49
C ILE A 19 -27.42 -5.28 7.95
N GLY A 20 -27.47 -4.42 6.92
CA GLY A 20 -26.27 -3.81 6.34
C GLY A 20 -25.52 -2.89 7.30
N VAL A 21 -26.24 -2.01 8.01
CA VAL A 21 -25.67 -1.04 8.96
C VAL A 21 -25.38 -1.67 10.32
N GLY A 22 -26.17 -2.65 10.76
CA GLY A 22 -25.98 -3.36 12.04
C GLY A 22 -24.90 -4.45 12.00
N PHE A 23 -24.66 -5.06 10.83
CA PHE A 23 -23.54 -5.99 10.63
C PHE A 23 -22.19 -5.27 10.41
N TYR A 24 -22.26 -3.98 10.09
CA TYR A 24 -21.13 -3.10 9.86
C TYR A 24 -20.21 -2.86 11.07
N PRO A 25 -20.72 -2.61 12.30
CA PRO A 25 -19.87 -2.48 13.49
C PRO A 25 -19.33 -3.83 13.98
N LEU A 26 -19.96 -4.96 13.62
CA LEU A 26 -19.53 -6.30 14.06
C LEU A 26 -18.28 -6.81 13.32
N MET A 27 -18.06 -6.40 12.06
CA MET A 27 -16.79 -6.67 11.35
C MET A 27 -15.68 -5.64 11.64
N GLY A 28 -15.89 -4.75 12.60
CA GLY A 28 -14.88 -3.80 13.06
C GLY A 28 -14.72 -2.59 12.12
N SER A 29 -14.55 -1.41 12.74
CA SER A 29 -14.37 -0.11 12.08
C SER A 29 -13.24 -0.05 11.04
N ARG A 30 -12.34 -1.04 11.01
CA ARG A 30 -11.19 -1.11 10.10
C ARG A 30 -11.51 -1.75 8.74
N VAL A 31 -12.49 -2.66 8.67
CA VAL A 31 -12.80 -3.38 7.41
C VAL A 31 -13.38 -2.43 6.37
N TRP A 32 -14.24 -1.51 6.79
CA TRP A 32 -14.74 -0.48 5.90
C TRP A 32 -13.63 0.47 5.42
N CYS A 33 -12.71 0.89 6.29
CA CYS A 33 -11.57 1.72 5.87
C CYS A 33 -10.65 1.00 4.88
N ARG A 34 -10.50 -0.33 4.99
CA ARG A 34 -9.61 -1.15 4.15
C ARG A 34 -10.24 -1.54 2.80
N PHE A 35 -11.54 -1.83 2.78
CA PHE A 35 -12.21 -2.44 1.62
C PHE A 35 -13.42 -1.65 1.09
N GLY A 36 -14.07 -0.85 1.92
CA GLY A 36 -15.30 -0.12 1.57
C GLY A 36 -15.12 1.38 1.35
N CYS A 37 -13.98 1.96 1.75
CA CYS A 37 -13.75 3.39 1.64
C CYS A 37 -13.25 3.75 0.23
N PRO A 38 -14.07 4.42 -0.61
CA PRO A 38 -13.63 4.83 -1.94
C PRO A 38 -12.41 5.76 -1.89
N MET A 39 -12.22 6.51 -0.80
CA MET A 39 -11.05 7.37 -0.59
C MET A 39 -9.74 6.58 -0.50
N ALA A 40 -9.75 5.39 0.12
CA ALA A 40 -8.56 4.55 0.22
C ALA A 40 -8.14 3.97 -1.15
N ALA A 41 -9.13 3.62 -1.98
CA ALA A 41 -8.89 3.16 -3.34
C ALA A 41 -8.31 4.27 -4.23
N ILE A 42 -8.87 5.49 -4.14
CA ILE A 42 -8.42 6.64 -4.91
C ILE A 42 -7.00 7.06 -4.49
N LEU A 43 -6.73 7.13 -3.19
CA LEU A 43 -5.40 7.49 -2.68
C LEU A 43 -4.34 6.45 -3.07
N GLY A 44 -4.66 5.15 -3.02
CA GLY A 44 -3.74 4.09 -3.47
C GLY A 44 -3.39 4.18 -4.97
N ILE A 45 -4.36 4.52 -5.82
CA ILE A 45 -4.15 4.72 -7.25
C ILE A 45 -3.36 6.00 -7.52
N GLN A 46 -3.71 7.10 -6.86
CA GLN A 46 -3.02 8.39 -7.00
C GLN A 46 -1.57 8.28 -6.55
N GLN A 47 -1.31 7.60 -5.42
CA GLN A 47 0.05 7.36 -4.95
C GLN A 47 0.84 6.49 -5.93
N ARG A 48 0.26 5.43 -6.49
CA ARG A 48 0.94 4.59 -7.50
C ARG A 48 1.34 5.37 -8.75
N PHE A 49 0.54 6.36 -9.17
CA PHE A 49 0.83 7.17 -10.36
C PHE A 49 1.79 8.33 -10.09
N PHE A 50 1.78 8.91 -8.89
CA PHE A 50 2.62 10.06 -8.54
C PHE A 50 3.88 9.72 -7.75
N SER A 51 4.00 8.50 -7.20
CA SER A 51 5.19 8.08 -6.45
C SER A 51 6.38 7.89 -7.38
N ARG A 52 7.32 8.83 -7.31
CA ARG A 52 8.61 8.85 -8.02
C ARG A 52 9.76 8.32 -7.15
N PHE A 53 9.43 7.65 -6.06
CA PHE A 53 10.39 7.21 -5.05
C PHE A 53 11.14 5.96 -5.52
N ARG A 54 12.47 6.03 -5.57
CA ARG A 54 13.35 4.88 -5.76
C ARG A 54 14.30 4.75 -4.59
N ILE A 55 14.58 3.52 -4.20
CA ILE A 55 15.66 3.24 -3.24
C ILE A 55 16.80 2.61 -4.02
N THR A 56 17.90 3.35 -4.15
CA THR A 56 19.13 2.84 -4.75
C THR A 56 19.96 2.12 -3.71
N VAL A 57 20.62 1.05 -4.16
CA VAL A 57 21.40 0.15 -3.30
C VAL A 57 22.87 0.20 -3.70
N ASN A 58 23.75 0.40 -2.72
CA ASN A 58 25.17 0.13 -2.89
C ASN A 58 25.51 -1.27 -2.36
N GLY A 59 25.43 -2.29 -3.24
CA GLY A 59 25.49 -3.70 -2.85
C GLY A 59 26.78 -4.13 -2.11
N GLY A 60 27.87 -3.38 -2.22
CA GLY A 60 29.16 -3.75 -1.65
C GLY A 60 29.28 -3.60 -0.13
N GLN A 61 28.34 -2.93 0.53
CA GLN A 61 28.48 -2.54 1.96
C GLN A 61 27.42 -3.17 2.89
N CYS A 62 26.53 -4.01 2.36
CA CYS A 62 25.46 -4.66 3.12
C CYS A 62 26.00 -5.77 4.06
N ILE A 63 25.71 -5.66 5.36
CA ILE A 63 26.05 -6.67 6.38
C ILE A 63 24.86 -7.55 6.79
N SER A 64 23.75 -7.49 6.05
CA SER A 64 22.58 -8.35 6.30
C SER A 64 21.95 -8.19 7.71
N CYS A 65 22.09 -7.01 8.34
CA CYS A 65 21.56 -6.73 9.68
C CYS A 65 20.01 -6.77 9.77
N GLY A 66 19.29 -6.53 8.68
CA GLY A 66 17.83 -6.68 8.61
C GLY A 66 16.99 -5.53 9.19
N ASN A 67 17.60 -4.49 9.76
CA ASN A 67 16.85 -3.35 10.28
C ASN A 67 15.94 -2.70 9.21
N CYS A 68 16.41 -2.61 7.96
CA CYS A 68 15.64 -2.05 6.86
C CYS A 68 14.33 -2.80 6.56
N SER A 69 14.30 -4.13 6.73
CA SER A 69 13.08 -4.94 6.57
C SER A 69 12.17 -4.89 7.80
N THR A 70 12.74 -4.84 9.01
CA THR A 70 11.95 -4.82 10.26
C THR A 70 11.14 -3.53 10.41
N TYR A 71 11.71 -2.39 10.03
CA TYR A 71 11.02 -1.08 10.11
C TYR A 71 10.17 -0.76 8.87
N CYS A 72 10.11 -1.66 7.89
CA CYS A 72 9.30 -1.44 6.70
C CYS A 72 7.82 -1.74 6.98
N GLU A 73 7.02 -0.70 7.20
CA GLU A 73 5.56 -0.82 7.38
C GLU A 73 4.86 -1.45 6.16
N MET A 74 5.49 -1.34 4.98
CA MET A 74 5.01 -1.96 3.74
C MET A 74 5.36 -3.45 3.63
N GLY A 75 6.10 -4.02 4.60
CA GLY A 75 6.46 -5.45 4.64
C GLY A 75 7.39 -5.89 3.50
N ILE A 76 8.21 -4.98 2.98
CA ILE A 76 9.14 -5.27 1.89
C ILE A 76 10.44 -5.84 2.48
N ASP A 77 10.93 -6.96 1.94
CA ASP A 77 12.24 -7.52 2.31
C ASP A 77 13.38 -6.71 1.68
N VAL A 78 13.64 -5.51 2.21
CA VAL A 78 14.68 -4.59 1.70
C VAL A 78 16.08 -5.20 1.87
N ARG A 79 16.27 -6.09 2.86
CA ARG A 79 17.55 -6.75 3.13
C ARG A 79 18.01 -7.60 1.94
N SER A 80 17.13 -8.43 1.37
CA SER A 80 17.47 -9.27 0.22
C SER A 80 17.85 -8.43 -1.00
N TYR A 81 17.19 -7.28 -1.20
CA TYR A 81 17.55 -6.34 -2.26
C TYR A 81 18.94 -5.74 -2.04
N ALA A 82 19.22 -5.33 -0.80
CA ALA A 82 20.52 -4.78 -0.42
C ALA A 82 21.67 -5.76 -0.61
N GLN A 83 21.47 -7.05 -0.31
CA GLN A 83 22.46 -8.11 -0.51
C GLN A 83 22.71 -8.41 -1.99
N LYS A 84 21.68 -8.30 -2.84
CA LYS A 84 21.78 -8.53 -4.28
C LYS A 84 22.31 -7.33 -5.06
N GLY A 85 22.38 -6.15 -4.44
CA GLY A 85 22.73 -4.90 -5.13
C GLY A 85 21.63 -4.43 -6.09
N GLU A 86 20.39 -4.89 -5.92
CA GLU A 86 19.26 -4.56 -6.79
C GLU A 86 18.49 -3.35 -6.25
N ASN A 87 18.20 -2.38 -7.12
CA ASN A 87 17.39 -1.21 -6.77
C ASN A 87 15.93 -1.60 -6.49
N ILE A 88 15.32 -1.00 -5.46
CA ILE A 88 13.92 -1.25 -5.12
C ILE A 88 13.02 -0.29 -5.91
N VAL A 89 12.45 -0.78 -7.01
CA VAL A 89 11.46 -0.07 -7.83
C VAL A 89 10.14 -0.85 -7.79
N ARG A 90 9.40 -0.71 -6.69
CA ARG A 90 8.09 -1.36 -6.51
C ARG A 90 7.01 -0.35 -6.17
N SER A 91 5.81 -0.54 -6.71
CA SER A 91 4.62 0.24 -6.37
C SER A 91 4.16 0.07 -4.91
N SER A 92 4.63 -0.98 -4.23
CA SER A 92 4.42 -1.18 -2.80
C SER A 92 5.29 -0.28 -1.93
N CYS A 93 6.37 0.29 -2.46
CA CYS A 93 7.21 1.21 -1.72
C CYS A 93 6.60 2.61 -1.77
N VAL A 94 6.20 3.14 -0.61
CA VAL A 94 5.67 4.50 -0.48
C VAL A 94 6.76 5.58 -0.44
N GLY A 95 8.04 5.19 -0.42
CA GLY A 95 9.16 6.13 -0.39
C GLY A 95 9.38 6.82 0.96
N CYS A 96 9.00 6.19 2.07
CA CYS A 96 9.15 6.78 3.41
C CYS A 96 10.61 7.05 3.83
N GLY A 97 11.61 6.45 3.17
CA GLY A 97 13.03 6.70 3.43
C GLY A 97 13.58 6.07 4.71
N ILE A 98 12.74 5.53 5.60
CA ILE A 98 13.15 4.93 6.89
C ILE A 98 14.26 3.89 6.73
N CYS A 99 14.21 3.09 5.66
CA CYS A 99 15.23 2.08 5.38
C CYS A 99 16.63 2.67 5.12
N ALA A 100 16.73 3.87 4.57
CA ALA A 100 17.99 4.58 4.36
C ALA A 100 18.53 5.18 5.67
N GLU A 101 17.63 5.71 6.51
CA GLU A 101 17.97 6.33 7.78
C GLU A 101 18.41 5.32 8.84
N VAL A 102 17.74 4.17 8.93
CA VAL A 102 18.05 3.12 9.92
C VAL A 102 19.27 2.28 9.54
N CYS A 103 19.79 2.43 8.32
CA CYS A 103 20.93 1.63 7.85
C CYS A 103 22.23 2.13 8.49
N PRO A 104 22.88 1.35 9.39
CA PRO A 104 24.10 1.80 10.06
C PRO A 104 25.29 1.97 9.11
N ARG A 105 25.20 1.43 7.88
CA ARG A 105 26.22 1.51 6.84
C ARG A 105 25.88 2.49 5.73
N GLY A 106 24.69 3.09 5.73
CA GLY A 106 24.27 4.02 4.66
C GLY A 106 24.21 3.38 3.26
N VAL A 107 23.95 2.07 3.17
CA VAL A 107 23.90 1.30 1.92
C VAL A 107 22.77 1.75 0.99
N LEU A 108 21.69 2.26 1.58
CA LEU A 108 20.43 2.58 0.93
C LEU A 108 20.33 4.10 0.79
N LYS A 109 19.93 4.58 -0.39
CA LYS A 109 19.64 6.00 -0.63
C LYS A 109 18.24 6.15 -1.24
N LEU A 110 17.51 7.15 -0.77
CA LEU A 110 16.22 7.52 -1.34
C LEU A 110 16.44 8.56 -2.44
N GLU A 111 16.06 8.22 -3.67
CA GLU A 111 16.11 9.12 -4.82
C GLU A 111 14.69 9.46 -5.28
N ASN A 112 14.45 10.75 -5.50
CA ASN A 112 13.20 11.29 -6.03
C ASN A 112 13.37 11.58 -7.52
N GLY A 113 13.13 10.58 -8.37
CA GLY A 113 13.36 10.68 -9.82
C GLY A 113 12.12 10.31 -10.63
N PRO A 114 11.81 11.02 -11.75
CA PRO A 114 10.88 10.50 -12.76
C PRO A 114 11.21 9.04 -13.10
N LEU A 115 10.22 8.27 -13.54
CA LEU A 115 10.39 6.89 -14.01
C LEU A 115 11.38 6.83 -15.20
N PHE A 116 12.67 6.98 -14.97
CA PHE A 116 13.71 6.68 -15.94
C PHE A 116 13.94 5.19 -15.88
N VAL A 117 13.21 4.50 -16.74
CA VAL A 117 13.80 3.56 -17.71
C VAL A 117 15.29 3.27 -17.44
N GLU A 118 15.57 2.21 -16.69
CA GLU A 118 16.79 1.43 -16.93
C GLU A 118 16.39 0.32 -17.90
N ASP A 119 16.96 0.35 -19.11
CA ASP A 119 16.81 -0.67 -20.17
C ASP A 119 15.42 -0.87 -20.79
N GLY A 120 14.74 0.21 -21.19
CA GLY A 120 13.69 0.16 -22.24
C GLY A 120 12.44 -0.72 -21.96
N LYS A 121 12.22 -1.20 -20.74
CA LYS A 121 11.03 -1.98 -20.39
C LYS A 121 10.27 -1.40 -19.21
N ILE A 122 9.02 -1.04 -19.49
CA ILE A 122 7.99 -0.74 -18.50
C ILE A 122 7.62 -2.06 -17.83
N LYS A 123 8.12 -2.33 -16.63
CA LYS A 123 7.59 -3.42 -15.80
C LYS A 123 6.47 -2.86 -14.92
N PHE A 124 5.25 -3.31 -15.21
CA PHE A 124 4.05 -3.08 -14.40
C PHE A 124 4.09 -3.87 -13.09
#